data_AF-A0A7K4GP39-F1
#
_entry.id   AF-A0A7K4GP39-F1
#
_cell.length_a   1.000
_cell.length_b   1.000
_cell.length_c   1.000
_cell.angle_alpha   90.00
_cell.angle_beta   90.00
_cell.angle_gamma   90.00
#
_symmetry.space_group_name_H-M   'P 1'
#
loop_
_entity.id
_entity.type
_entity.pdbx_description
1 polymer ?
#
loop_
_entity_poly.entity_id
_entity_poly.type
_entity_poly.pdbx_seq_one_letter_code
_entity_poly.pdbx_strand_id
1 'polypeptide(L)'
;MKECLINDKWVLDRVSSQSTSFSEWINNIMKTVERSLEDLEPEQLEELKKNKDFSSLKDLDKKLTRTKKELAKMGGVGGFKNKMASKMSDWIMATVEREFEESQSDLEELDFDIGLITGKQKSLSSALYDVSKDRGIESKGLLYLIKALPDLEAFLYSTSVRKYYRDHTEHALRVAVLGDFLLEQDLGHGTLSGVISDLTGLDKSLLKDKYWWVTGLIHDIGYPLGKMTTAVNYSLVNQLLKCYPTLDLEFLPFEISLSWKGNQEEYLGIIEDGLSKEARALIRKGVGFNQFDRISQKPQVYLRGEEGHPEFNYKSTVNLDHGVISALSLLNGLGTPDEIKNNEEYEGYILTAKAIALHNFKAHLKEYTFDNHPLAFFLMLIDELQEWGRPIPIQVRDTYFTTEIKKVTLVDDILLNLDEFSWLMQFKNKKAKDLMKFNFNSFSKEKEKSFGRLDRGKSFSKTIINLQELKMSKRKKSKGEILNQSTIII
;
A
#
# COMPACT_ATOMS: atom_id res chain seq x y z
N MET A 1 18.75 -25.33 -3.16
CA MET A 1 17.93 -24.45 -2.31
C MET A 1 18.55 -23.08 -2.18
N LYS A 2 18.12 -22.18 -3.06
CA LYS A 2 18.43 -20.75 -2.96
C LYS A 2 17.40 -20.12 -2.03
N GLU A 3 17.84 -19.74 -0.84
CA GLU A 3 17.03 -18.97 0.09
C GLU A 3 17.09 -17.49 -0.28
N CYS A 4 15.93 -16.82 -0.29
CA CYS A 4 15.83 -15.38 -0.53
C CYS A 4 15.26 -14.69 0.72
N LEU A 5 16.01 -13.75 1.29
CA LEU A 5 15.53 -12.90 2.39
C LEU A 5 14.86 -11.65 1.80
N ILE A 6 13.54 -11.58 1.90
CA ILE A 6 12.73 -10.50 1.35
C ILE A 6 12.39 -9.51 2.47
N ASN A 7 12.76 -8.24 2.27
CA ASN A 7 12.50 -7.12 3.17
C ASN A 7 12.50 -5.80 2.36
N ASP A 8 12.33 -4.65 3.02
CA ASP A 8 12.29 -3.34 2.33
C ASP A 8 13.59 -2.99 1.61
N LYS A 9 14.75 -3.42 2.13
CA LYS A 9 16.04 -3.23 1.44
C LYS A 9 16.02 -4.00 0.11
N TRP A 10 15.64 -5.27 0.16
CA TRP A 10 15.54 -6.11 -1.04
C TRP A 10 14.60 -5.52 -2.10
N VAL A 11 13.47 -4.92 -1.69
CA VAL A 11 12.55 -4.22 -2.60
C VAL A 11 13.24 -3.03 -3.27
N LEU A 12 13.88 -2.15 -2.49
CA LEU A 12 14.55 -0.96 -3.02
C LEU A 12 15.72 -1.32 -3.95
N ASP A 13 16.54 -2.29 -3.54
CA ASP A 13 17.67 -2.79 -4.34
C ASP A 13 17.17 -3.35 -5.67
N ARG A 14 16.05 -4.10 -5.65
CA ARG A 14 15.47 -4.67 -6.86
C ARG A 14 14.94 -3.59 -7.81
N VAL A 15 14.10 -2.66 -7.32
CA VAL A 15 13.53 -1.59 -8.16
C VAL A 15 14.65 -0.72 -8.75
N SER A 16 15.62 -0.33 -7.92
CA SER A 16 16.75 0.50 -8.40
C SER A 16 17.63 -0.22 -9.41
N SER A 17 17.84 -1.54 -9.29
CA SER A 17 18.60 -2.30 -10.28
C SER A 17 17.87 -2.45 -11.63
N GLN A 18 16.55 -2.28 -11.65
CA GLN A 18 15.70 -2.51 -12.84
C GLN A 18 15.20 -1.21 -13.48
N SER A 19 15.34 -0.07 -12.79
CA SER A 19 14.91 1.24 -13.30
C SER A 19 16.01 2.27 -13.10
N THR A 20 16.54 2.75 -14.22
CA THR A 20 17.54 3.82 -14.26
C THR A 20 16.98 5.10 -13.62
N SER A 21 15.73 5.44 -13.93
CA SER A 21 15.04 6.62 -13.41
C SER A 21 14.86 6.57 -11.88
N PHE A 22 14.55 5.40 -11.32
CA PHE A 22 14.45 5.19 -9.87
C PHE A 22 15.83 5.19 -9.19
N SER A 23 16.83 4.58 -9.81
CA SER A 23 18.22 4.63 -9.32
C SER A 23 18.75 6.06 -9.26
N GLU A 24 18.54 6.85 -10.32
CA GLU A 24 18.89 8.27 -10.36
C GLU A 24 18.17 9.06 -9.27
N TRP A 25 16.88 8.77 -9.04
CA TRP A 25 16.12 9.37 -7.96
C TRP A 25 16.74 9.11 -6.58
N ILE A 26 17.06 7.84 -6.27
CA ILE A 26 17.75 7.49 -5.01
C ILE A 26 19.08 8.24 -4.90
N ASN A 27 19.89 8.23 -5.96
CA ASN A 27 21.18 8.91 -5.97
C ASN A 27 21.05 10.42 -5.71
N ASN A 28 20.01 11.06 -6.25
CA ASN A 28 19.74 12.48 -6.02
C ASN A 28 19.33 12.75 -4.57
N ILE A 29 18.47 11.93 -3.97
CA ILE A 29 18.13 12.02 -2.54
C ILE A 29 19.40 11.89 -1.70
N MET A 30 20.26 10.92 -2.02
CA MET A 30 21.49 10.67 -1.27
C MET A 30 22.44 11.86 -1.34
N LYS A 31 22.65 12.45 -2.52
CA LYS A 31 23.47 13.67 -2.65
C LYS A 31 22.94 14.83 -1.80
N THR A 32 21.62 15.00 -1.73
CA THR A 32 21.01 16.04 -0.89
C THR A 32 21.25 15.78 0.59
N VAL A 33 21.10 14.53 1.04
CA VAL A 33 21.40 14.13 2.42
C VAL A 33 22.89 14.30 2.74
N GLU A 34 23.77 13.90 1.84
CA GLU A 34 25.22 14.03 2.03
C GLU A 34 25.65 15.49 2.17
N ARG A 35 25.16 16.39 1.31
CA ARG A 35 25.42 17.84 1.41
C ARG A 35 24.90 18.40 2.73
N SER A 36 23.67 18.04 3.11
CA SER A 36 23.09 18.50 4.38
C SER A 36 23.91 18.03 5.59
N LEU A 37 24.41 16.79 5.57
CA LEU A 37 25.26 16.26 6.65
C LEU A 37 26.67 16.85 6.65
N GLU A 38 27.22 17.21 5.48
CA GLU A 38 28.52 17.88 5.35
C GLU A 38 28.52 19.21 6.10
N ASP A 39 27.43 19.97 5.96
CA ASP A 39 27.28 21.29 6.56
C ASP A 39 26.98 21.25 8.08
N LEU A 40 26.32 20.19 8.55
CA LEU A 40 25.79 20.11 9.91
C LEU A 40 26.66 19.26 10.85
N GLU A 41 27.02 18.06 10.41
CA GLU A 41 27.63 17.02 11.24
C GLU A 41 28.61 16.18 10.38
N PRO A 42 29.76 16.74 9.98
CA PRO A 42 30.71 16.10 9.06
C PRO A 42 31.25 14.75 9.59
N GLU A 43 31.25 14.55 10.92
CA GLU A 43 31.58 13.26 11.54
C GLU A 43 30.55 12.16 11.21
N GLN A 44 29.27 12.51 11.12
CA GLN A 44 28.23 11.56 10.69
C GLN A 44 28.27 11.29 9.19
N LEU A 45 28.63 12.30 8.38
CA LEU A 45 28.88 12.11 6.96
C LEU A 45 30.05 11.13 6.72
N GLU A 46 31.13 11.25 7.49
CA GLU A 46 32.25 10.30 7.42
C GLU A 46 31.84 8.89 7.83
N GLU A 47 30.96 8.73 8.82
CA GLU A 47 30.39 7.43 9.17
C GLU A 47 29.47 6.87 8.08
N LEU A 48 28.69 7.73 7.42
CA LEU A 48 27.83 7.39 6.28
C LEU A 48 28.67 6.94 5.06
N LYS A 49 29.70 7.71 4.72
CA LYS A 49 30.66 7.42 3.62
C LYS A 49 31.49 6.15 3.89
N LYS A 50 31.79 5.82 5.15
CA LYS A 50 32.49 4.57 5.52
C LYS A 50 31.59 3.35 5.42
N ASN A 51 30.32 3.50 5.73
CA ASN A 51 29.32 2.45 5.62
C ASN A 51 28.58 2.54 4.27
N LYS A 52 29.32 2.61 3.14
CA LYS A 52 28.78 2.51 1.76
C LYS A 52 27.86 1.30 1.50
N ASP A 53 27.67 0.44 2.49
CA ASP A 53 26.52 -0.43 2.57
C ASP A 53 25.29 0.37 3.01
N PHE A 54 24.61 0.97 2.03
CA PHE A 54 23.33 1.69 2.17
C PHE A 54 22.16 0.75 2.56
N SER A 55 22.45 -0.38 3.19
CA SER A 55 21.53 -1.42 3.67
C SER A 55 20.50 -0.97 4.69
N SER A 56 20.65 0.24 5.21
CA SER A 56 19.89 0.68 6.35
C SER A 56 19.56 2.17 6.28
N LEU A 57 18.76 2.56 5.28
CA LEU A 57 17.85 3.73 5.43
C LEU A 57 17.10 3.66 6.79
N LYS A 58 16.81 2.43 7.26
CA LYS A 58 16.26 2.11 8.58
C LYS A 58 17.22 2.43 9.75
N ASP A 59 18.54 2.42 9.55
CA ASP A 59 19.50 2.87 10.57
C ASP A 59 19.77 4.36 10.49
N LEU A 60 19.59 5.02 9.33
CA LEU A 60 19.59 6.48 9.25
C LEU A 60 18.46 7.07 10.10
N ASP A 61 17.23 6.57 9.94
CA ASP A 61 16.07 6.99 10.74
C ASP A 61 16.22 6.64 12.23
N LYS A 62 16.76 5.45 12.55
CA LYS A 62 17.08 5.10 13.94
C LYS A 62 18.21 5.95 14.53
N LYS A 63 19.24 6.31 13.75
CA LYS A 63 20.34 7.18 14.17
C LYS A 63 19.81 8.59 14.40
N LEU A 64 19.08 9.17 13.46
CA LEU A 64 18.36 10.45 13.62
C LEU A 64 17.46 10.45 14.86
N THR A 65 16.67 9.38 15.06
CA THR A 65 15.80 9.22 16.22
C THR A 65 16.58 9.04 17.53
N ARG A 66 17.74 8.38 17.48
CA ARG A 66 18.63 8.16 18.63
C ARG A 66 19.37 9.45 19.00
N THR A 67 19.87 10.20 18.03
CA THR A 67 20.40 11.54 18.18
C THR A 67 19.34 12.47 18.78
N LYS A 68 18.09 12.43 18.29
CA LYS A 68 16.93 13.11 18.92
C LYS A 68 16.72 12.72 20.39
N LYS A 69 16.80 11.42 20.72
CA LYS A 69 16.61 10.92 22.08
C LYS A 69 17.79 11.21 23.01
N GLU A 70 19.02 11.18 22.51
CA GLU A 70 20.23 11.47 23.26
C GLU A 70 20.32 12.98 23.54
N LEU A 71 19.94 13.83 22.57
CA LEU A 71 19.74 15.27 22.76
C LEU A 71 18.62 15.58 23.76
N ALA A 72 17.48 14.87 23.70
CA ALA A 72 16.40 15.03 24.67
C ALA A 72 16.79 14.58 26.09
N LYS A 73 17.66 13.57 26.22
CA LYS A 73 18.20 13.11 27.51
C LYS A 73 19.27 14.03 28.08
N MET A 74 20.00 14.75 27.23
CA MET A 74 20.91 15.82 27.64
C MET A 74 20.18 17.10 28.06
N GLY A 75 18.85 17.17 27.87
CA GLY A 75 17.97 18.28 28.25
C GLY A 75 17.67 18.41 29.75
N GLY A 76 18.42 17.75 30.64
CA GLY A 76 18.31 17.90 32.10
C GLY A 76 18.97 19.16 32.67
N VAL A 77 19.70 19.94 31.85
CA VAL A 77 20.39 21.16 32.30
C VAL A 77 20.22 22.29 31.29
N GLY A 78 19.44 23.30 31.66
CA GLY A 78 19.42 24.62 31.02
C GLY A 78 18.39 24.82 29.90
N GLY A 79 17.32 25.55 30.22
CA GLY A 79 16.17 25.89 29.35
C GLY A 79 16.46 26.76 28.11
N PHE A 80 17.69 26.78 27.60
CA PHE A 80 18.07 27.57 26.42
C PHE A 80 18.23 26.71 25.14
N LYS A 81 18.37 25.38 25.25
CA LYS A 81 18.67 24.49 24.09
C LYS A 81 17.46 23.77 23.48
N ASN A 82 16.30 23.69 24.14
CA ASN A 82 15.08 23.11 23.55
C ASN A 82 14.54 23.92 22.36
N LYS A 83 14.82 25.23 22.32
CA LYS A 83 14.45 26.09 21.19
C LYS A 83 15.39 25.91 20.00
N MET A 84 16.61 25.40 20.20
CA MET A 84 17.63 25.27 19.16
C MET A 84 17.46 23.98 18.37
N ALA A 85 17.04 22.87 18.99
CA ALA A 85 16.81 21.61 18.27
C ALA A 85 15.52 21.60 17.43
N SER A 86 14.44 22.24 17.89
CA SER A 86 13.25 22.46 17.05
C SER A 86 13.59 23.45 15.94
N LYS A 87 14.24 24.58 16.27
CA LYS A 87 14.74 25.52 15.26
C LYS A 87 15.75 24.91 14.31
N MET A 88 16.52 23.89 14.69
CA MET A 88 17.49 23.22 13.83
C MET A 88 16.79 22.27 12.86
N SER A 89 15.78 21.52 13.30
CA SER A 89 14.90 20.77 12.38
C SER A 89 14.18 21.71 11.41
N ASP A 90 13.63 22.81 11.93
CA ASP A 90 12.93 23.81 11.12
C ASP A 90 13.90 24.61 10.24
N TRP A 91 15.16 24.81 10.65
CA TRP A 91 16.21 25.50 9.88
C TRP A 91 16.88 24.58 8.86
N ILE A 92 16.99 23.28 9.11
CA ILE A 92 17.42 22.30 8.11
C ILE A 92 16.36 22.24 7.02
N MET A 93 15.08 22.15 7.39
CA MET A 93 13.99 22.22 6.41
C MET A 93 13.96 23.58 5.70
N ALA A 94 14.12 24.70 6.41
CA ALA A 94 14.12 26.04 5.80
C ALA A 94 15.39 26.37 5.00
N THR A 95 16.53 25.74 5.28
CA THR A 95 17.78 25.89 4.51
C THR A 95 17.77 24.98 3.29
N VAL A 96 17.19 23.78 3.42
CA VAL A 96 16.78 22.93 2.30
C VAL A 96 15.64 23.57 1.49
N GLU A 97 14.84 24.49 2.01
CA GLU A 97 13.88 25.25 1.19
C GLU A 97 14.57 26.45 0.50
N ARG A 98 15.44 27.17 1.21
CA ARG A 98 16.11 28.41 0.74
C ARG A 98 17.21 28.20 -0.30
N GLU A 99 18.04 27.16 -0.16
CA GLU A 99 19.04 26.79 -1.20
C GLU A 99 18.37 26.33 -2.50
N PHE A 100 17.09 25.95 -2.44
CA PHE A 100 16.31 25.50 -3.59
C PHE A 100 15.61 26.68 -4.30
N GLU A 101 15.27 27.76 -3.58
CA GLU A 101 14.70 29.01 -4.12
C GLU A 101 15.71 29.85 -4.92
N GLU A 102 16.99 29.88 -4.55
CA GLU A 102 18.02 30.68 -5.26
C GLU A 102 18.36 30.18 -6.68
N SER A 103 17.77 29.07 -7.12
CA SER A 103 18.00 28.46 -8.45
C SER A 103 16.98 28.86 -9.53
N GLN A 104 16.23 29.94 -9.30
CA GLN A 104 15.02 30.36 -10.03
C GLN A 104 15.19 31.38 -11.18
N SER A 105 16.35 32.02 -11.41
CA SER A 105 16.35 33.29 -12.16
C SER A 105 16.35 33.26 -13.69
N ASP A 106 16.35 32.11 -14.36
CA ASP A 106 16.37 32.06 -15.83
C ASP A 106 15.34 31.07 -16.39
N LEU A 107 14.41 31.60 -17.21
CA LEU A 107 13.50 30.94 -18.17
C LEU A 107 11.99 31.09 -17.88
N GLU A 108 11.49 32.31 -18.09
CA GLU A 108 10.11 32.62 -18.46
C GLU A 108 9.99 32.56 -19.99
N GLU A 109 9.37 31.51 -20.54
CA GLU A 109 8.58 31.51 -21.80
C GLU A 109 8.35 30.06 -22.28
N LEU A 110 7.35 29.39 -21.69
CA LEU A 110 6.39 28.50 -22.36
C LEU A 110 5.38 27.95 -21.32
N ASP A 111 4.12 27.90 -21.75
CA ASP A 111 2.91 28.02 -20.92
C ASP A 111 2.42 26.67 -20.34
N PHE A 112 2.11 26.69 -19.04
CA PHE A 112 1.46 25.69 -18.17
C PHE A 112 2.15 24.34 -17.84
N ASP A 113 3.13 24.38 -16.93
CA ASP A 113 3.12 23.65 -15.64
C ASP A 113 4.26 24.21 -14.74
N ILE A 114 4.09 25.42 -14.19
CA ILE A 114 5.17 26.25 -13.60
C ILE A 114 5.76 25.71 -12.28
N GLY A 115 5.48 24.45 -11.92
CA GLY A 115 6.42 23.63 -11.15
C GLY A 115 5.88 22.67 -10.10
N LEU A 116 4.61 22.54 -9.76
CA LEU A 116 3.60 23.55 -9.60
C LEU A 116 3.88 24.31 -8.27
N ILE A 117 5.10 24.79 -7.96
CA ILE A 117 5.76 25.88 -8.69
C ILE A 117 7.32 25.79 -8.80
N THR A 118 8.02 24.69 -8.44
CA THR A 118 9.46 24.54 -8.85
C THR A 118 10.06 23.14 -9.07
N GLY A 119 9.35 22.02 -8.89
CA GLY A 119 9.72 20.73 -9.48
C GLY A 119 11.16 20.20 -9.31
N LYS A 120 11.81 20.30 -8.12
CA LYS A 120 13.18 19.77 -7.91
C LYS A 120 13.31 18.59 -6.93
N GLN A 121 12.22 17.98 -6.48
CA GLN A 121 12.25 16.66 -5.84
C GLN A 121 11.25 15.74 -6.54
N LYS A 122 11.73 14.62 -7.13
CA LYS A 122 10.81 13.54 -7.54
C LYS A 122 10.17 13.00 -6.26
N SER A 123 8.85 13.07 -6.14
CA SER A 123 8.10 12.40 -5.06
C SER A 123 8.10 10.90 -5.28
N LEU A 124 7.62 10.12 -4.31
CA LEU A 124 7.34 8.69 -4.54
C LEU A 124 6.39 8.50 -5.74
N SER A 125 5.42 9.40 -5.95
CA SER A 125 4.56 9.37 -7.15
C SER A 125 5.34 9.58 -8.44
N SER A 126 6.28 10.53 -8.49
CA SER A 126 7.15 10.71 -9.66
C SER A 126 8.02 9.48 -9.91
N ALA A 127 8.58 8.89 -8.85
CA ALA A 127 9.40 7.69 -8.96
C ALA A 127 8.59 6.48 -9.48
N LEU A 128 7.36 6.28 -8.96
CA LEU A 128 6.45 5.23 -9.45
C LEU A 128 5.99 5.49 -10.88
N TYR A 129 5.73 6.75 -11.24
CA TYR A 129 5.41 7.16 -12.60
C TYR A 129 6.54 6.83 -13.58
N ASP A 130 7.77 7.17 -13.23
CA ASP A 130 8.94 6.91 -14.07
C ASP A 130 9.20 5.40 -14.22
N VAL A 131 9.13 4.64 -13.12
CA VAL A 131 9.21 3.16 -13.16
C VAL A 131 8.12 2.58 -14.05
N SER A 132 6.90 3.11 -13.99
CA SER A 132 5.79 2.64 -14.83
C SER A 132 6.03 2.90 -16.31
N LYS A 133 6.65 4.04 -16.65
CA LYS A 133 7.07 4.34 -18.02
C LYS A 133 8.22 3.45 -18.50
N ASP A 134 9.23 3.21 -17.66
CA ASP A 134 10.34 2.29 -17.98
C ASP A 134 9.83 0.87 -18.28
N ARG A 135 8.66 0.54 -17.72
CA ARG A 135 7.91 -0.71 -17.93
C ARG A 135 6.96 -0.70 -19.13
N GLY A 136 6.96 0.36 -19.93
CA GLY A 136 6.17 0.51 -21.15
C GLY A 136 4.70 0.84 -20.92
N ILE A 137 4.32 1.33 -19.73
CA ILE A 137 2.95 1.79 -19.45
C ILE A 137 2.80 3.22 -19.99
N GLU A 138 2.09 3.36 -21.10
CA GLU A 138 1.97 4.64 -21.82
C GLU A 138 0.60 5.31 -21.68
N SER A 139 -0.42 4.58 -21.18
CA SER A 139 -1.75 5.15 -21.00
C SER A 139 -1.71 6.33 -20.02
N LYS A 140 -2.13 7.51 -20.51
CA LYS A 140 -2.20 8.74 -19.71
C LYS A 140 -3.11 8.58 -18.50
N GLY A 141 -4.24 7.89 -18.64
CA GLY A 141 -5.17 7.67 -17.54
C GLY A 141 -4.58 6.76 -16.47
N LEU A 142 -3.86 5.69 -16.86
CA LEU A 142 -3.18 4.82 -15.89
C LEU A 142 -2.02 5.53 -15.18
N LEU A 143 -1.21 6.26 -15.93
CA LEU A 143 -0.13 7.04 -15.35
C LEU A 143 -0.64 8.12 -14.39
N TYR A 144 -1.81 8.71 -14.68
CA TYR A 144 -2.49 9.63 -13.75
C TYR A 144 -2.90 8.92 -12.46
N LEU A 145 -3.53 7.75 -12.54
CA LEU A 145 -3.90 6.95 -11.37
C LEU A 145 -2.69 6.60 -10.50
N ILE A 146 -1.58 6.17 -11.10
CA ILE A 146 -0.34 5.84 -10.39
C ILE A 146 0.25 7.09 -9.71
N LYS A 147 0.22 8.24 -10.39
CA LYS A 147 0.70 9.51 -9.84
C LYS A 147 -0.14 9.97 -8.64
N ALA A 148 -1.43 9.63 -8.60
CA ALA A 148 -2.36 9.99 -7.53
C ALA A 148 -2.27 9.11 -6.27
N LEU A 149 -1.55 7.97 -6.31
CA LEU A 149 -1.47 7.03 -5.17
C LEU A 149 -1.06 7.70 -3.83
N PRO A 150 -0.03 8.58 -3.77
CA PRO A 150 0.34 9.23 -2.51
C PRO A 150 -0.72 10.22 -1.99
N ASP A 151 -1.49 10.85 -2.86
CA ASP A 151 -2.55 11.78 -2.43
C ASP A 151 -3.73 11.00 -1.80
N LEU A 152 -4.06 9.85 -2.39
CA LEU A 152 -5.03 8.91 -1.86
C LEU A 152 -4.59 8.35 -0.50
N GLU A 153 -3.31 8.05 -0.38
CA GLU A 153 -2.67 7.61 0.86
C GLU A 153 -2.77 8.70 1.95
N ALA A 154 -2.45 9.96 1.62
CA ALA A 154 -2.58 11.09 2.54
C ALA A 154 -4.02 11.28 3.04
N PHE A 155 -5.01 11.11 2.15
CA PHE A 155 -6.43 11.11 2.53
C PHE A 155 -6.72 9.99 3.55
N LEU A 156 -6.29 8.77 3.27
CA LEU A 156 -6.49 7.63 4.16
C LEU A 156 -5.79 7.86 5.52
N TYR A 157 -4.60 8.44 5.53
CA TYR A 157 -3.87 8.80 6.75
C TYR A 157 -4.70 9.76 7.62
N SER A 158 -5.32 10.77 7.00
CA SER A 158 -6.10 11.78 7.71
C SER A 158 -7.45 11.28 8.25
N THR A 159 -7.97 10.18 7.69
CA THR A 159 -9.34 9.69 7.98
C THR A 159 -9.40 8.31 8.64
N SER A 160 -8.27 7.62 8.79
CA SER A 160 -8.21 6.28 9.42
C SER A 160 -8.13 6.38 10.94
N VAL A 161 -9.27 6.66 11.58
CA VAL A 161 -9.31 7.03 13.00
C VAL A 161 -9.36 5.85 13.97
N ARG A 162 -9.73 4.64 13.51
CA ARG A 162 -10.13 3.55 14.42
C ARG A 162 -9.26 2.29 14.40
N LYS A 163 -8.41 2.05 13.40
CA LYS A 163 -7.78 0.73 13.20
C LYS A 163 -6.44 0.81 12.48
N TYR A 164 -5.72 -0.31 12.55
CA TYR A 164 -4.58 -0.70 11.72
C TYR A 164 -4.59 -0.02 10.36
N TYR A 165 -3.72 0.96 10.20
CA TYR A 165 -3.49 1.68 8.97
C TYR A 165 -2.43 0.92 8.20
N ARG A 166 -2.78 0.46 7.00
CA ARG A 166 -1.85 -0.11 6.03
C ARG A 166 -1.37 1.04 5.17
N ASP A 167 -0.06 1.17 4.97
CA ASP A 167 0.43 2.09 3.95
C ASP A 167 0.16 1.47 2.58
N HIS A 168 -0.89 1.94 1.88
CA HIS A 168 -1.40 1.25 0.69
C HIS A 168 -0.46 1.47 -0.49
N THR A 169 0.18 2.64 -0.57
CA THR A 169 1.16 2.93 -1.64
C THR A 169 2.41 2.06 -1.48
N GLU A 170 3.00 2.00 -0.29
CA GLU A 170 4.15 1.12 -0.05
C GLU A 170 3.76 -0.36 -0.23
N HIS A 171 2.55 -0.75 0.20
CA HIS A 171 2.04 -2.11 0.02
C HIS A 171 1.94 -2.49 -1.47
N ALA A 172 1.29 -1.65 -2.28
CA ALA A 172 1.13 -1.89 -3.72
C ALA A 172 2.47 -2.02 -4.44
N LEU A 173 3.45 -1.18 -4.09
CA LEU A 173 4.82 -1.30 -4.59
C LEU A 173 5.46 -2.64 -4.19
N ARG A 174 5.34 -3.05 -2.91
CA ARG A 174 5.90 -4.33 -2.44
C ARG A 174 5.26 -5.52 -3.16
N VAL A 175 3.95 -5.49 -3.44
CA VAL A 175 3.24 -6.51 -4.22
C VAL A 175 3.77 -6.55 -5.65
N ALA A 176 3.85 -5.41 -6.33
CA ALA A 176 4.35 -5.31 -7.69
C ALA A 176 5.78 -5.90 -7.80
N VAL A 177 6.68 -5.50 -6.91
CA VAL A 177 8.08 -5.95 -6.93
C VAL A 177 8.22 -7.42 -6.56
N LEU A 178 7.45 -7.90 -5.57
CA LEU A 178 7.47 -9.30 -5.17
C LEU A 178 6.99 -10.21 -6.32
N GLY A 179 5.92 -9.83 -7.01
CA GLY A 179 5.44 -10.65 -8.12
C GLY A 179 6.31 -10.57 -9.36
N ASP A 180 6.90 -9.42 -9.68
CA ASP A 180 7.89 -9.30 -10.76
C ASP A 180 9.06 -10.27 -10.53
N PHE A 181 9.52 -10.38 -9.29
CA PHE A 181 10.52 -11.38 -8.89
C PHE A 181 10.04 -12.81 -9.06
N LEU A 182 8.86 -13.13 -8.53
CA LEU A 182 8.33 -14.50 -8.57
C LEU A 182 8.04 -14.97 -10.00
N LEU A 183 7.64 -14.06 -10.90
CA LEU A 183 7.42 -14.32 -12.32
C LEU A 183 8.70 -14.78 -13.05
N GLU A 184 9.89 -14.42 -12.56
CA GLU A 184 11.18 -14.86 -13.12
C GLU A 184 11.61 -16.25 -12.64
N GLN A 185 11.01 -16.77 -11.57
CA GLN A 185 11.48 -17.99 -10.95
C GLN A 185 11.01 -19.21 -11.72
N ASP A 186 11.92 -20.16 -11.95
CA ASP A 186 11.61 -21.48 -12.48
C ASP A 186 11.29 -22.41 -11.30
N LEU A 187 10.06 -22.95 -11.30
CA LEU A 187 9.54 -23.82 -10.24
C LEU A 187 9.47 -25.29 -10.69
N GLY A 188 10.31 -25.68 -11.66
CA GLY A 188 10.41 -27.06 -12.16
C GLY A 188 9.52 -27.37 -13.37
N HIS A 189 8.70 -26.40 -13.79
CA HIS A 189 7.84 -26.48 -14.97
C HIS A 189 8.10 -25.32 -15.95
N GLY A 190 9.27 -24.69 -15.85
CA GLY A 190 9.59 -23.43 -16.51
C GLY A 190 9.31 -22.23 -15.59
N THR A 191 9.69 -21.05 -16.07
CA THR A 191 9.46 -19.79 -15.33
C THR A 191 7.97 -19.57 -15.09
N LEU A 192 7.59 -19.05 -13.92
CA LEU A 192 6.19 -18.77 -13.59
C LEU A 192 5.51 -17.86 -14.62
N SER A 193 6.19 -16.83 -15.12
CA SER A 193 5.68 -15.99 -16.22
C SER A 193 5.40 -16.77 -17.51
N GLY A 194 6.20 -17.79 -17.81
CA GLY A 194 5.96 -18.69 -18.95
C GLY A 194 4.69 -19.50 -18.76
N VAL A 195 4.52 -20.12 -17.58
CA VAL A 195 3.31 -20.90 -17.26
C VAL A 195 2.05 -20.03 -17.33
N ILE A 196 2.08 -18.82 -16.77
CA ILE A 196 0.94 -17.89 -16.85
C ILE A 196 0.70 -17.45 -18.29
N SER A 197 1.76 -17.11 -19.03
CA SER A 197 1.70 -16.74 -20.45
C SER A 197 1.04 -17.84 -21.29
N ASP A 198 1.41 -19.11 -21.09
CA ASP A 198 0.82 -20.25 -21.78
C ASP A 198 -0.68 -20.42 -21.47
N LEU A 199 -1.07 -20.22 -20.21
CA LEU A 199 -2.47 -20.34 -19.76
C LEU A 199 -3.35 -19.18 -20.25
N THR A 200 -2.80 -17.97 -20.37
CA THR A 200 -3.57 -16.77 -20.72
C THR A 200 -3.41 -16.35 -22.18
N GLY A 201 -2.45 -16.92 -22.91
CA GLY A 201 -2.08 -16.48 -24.27
C GLY A 201 -1.37 -15.12 -24.31
N LEU A 202 -0.99 -14.56 -23.16
CA LEU A 202 -0.34 -13.24 -23.10
C LEU A 202 1.13 -13.37 -23.42
N ASP A 203 1.72 -12.38 -24.09
CA ASP A 203 3.17 -12.31 -24.23
C ASP A 203 3.85 -12.28 -22.85
N LYS A 204 4.87 -13.13 -22.67
CA LYS A 204 5.59 -13.30 -21.40
C LYS A 204 6.28 -12.01 -20.93
N SER A 205 6.86 -11.23 -21.84
CA SER A 205 7.53 -9.98 -21.49
C SER A 205 6.50 -8.94 -21.06
N LEU A 206 5.43 -8.76 -21.84
CA LEU A 206 4.36 -7.82 -21.52
C LEU A 206 3.63 -8.19 -20.22
N LEU A 207 3.40 -9.48 -19.97
CA LEU A 207 2.84 -9.98 -18.72
C LEU A 207 3.63 -9.48 -17.52
N LYS A 208 4.95 -9.70 -17.53
CA LYS A 208 5.82 -9.36 -16.42
C LYS A 208 6.06 -7.85 -16.34
N ASP A 209 6.48 -7.23 -17.43
CA ASP A 209 6.95 -5.85 -17.42
C ASP A 209 5.79 -4.87 -17.33
N LYS A 210 4.66 -5.15 -17.96
CA LYS A 210 3.53 -4.21 -18.05
C LYS A 210 2.34 -4.64 -17.18
N TYR A 211 1.71 -5.76 -17.51
CA TYR A 211 0.41 -6.13 -16.91
C TYR A 211 0.51 -6.43 -15.41
N TRP A 212 1.57 -7.11 -14.97
CA TRP A 212 1.79 -7.36 -13.57
C TRP A 212 2.07 -6.08 -12.76
N TRP A 213 2.87 -5.15 -13.29
CA TRP A 213 3.13 -3.88 -12.62
C TRP A 213 1.86 -3.06 -12.45
N VAL A 214 1.03 -3.00 -13.48
CA VAL A 214 -0.32 -2.40 -13.41
C VAL A 214 -1.14 -3.11 -12.34
N THR A 215 -1.19 -4.45 -12.36
CA THR A 215 -1.90 -5.27 -11.37
C THR A 215 -1.48 -4.90 -9.95
N GLY A 216 -0.18 -4.98 -9.64
CA GLY A 216 0.36 -4.76 -8.31
C GLY A 216 0.19 -3.33 -7.82
N LEU A 217 0.42 -2.32 -8.67
CA LEU A 217 0.36 -0.91 -8.26
C LEU A 217 -1.05 -0.39 -8.02
N ILE A 218 -2.05 -0.90 -8.73
CA ILE A 218 -3.40 -0.31 -8.70
C ILE A 218 -4.47 -1.19 -8.05
N HIS A 219 -4.17 -2.44 -7.66
CA HIS A 219 -5.20 -3.35 -7.14
C HIS A 219 -6.01 -2.77 -5.97
N ASP A 220 -5.38 -1.92 -5.14
CA ASP A 220 -5.96 -1.29 -3.96
C ASP A 220 -6.37 0.20 -4.15
N ILE A 221 -6.28 0.76 -5.36
CA ILE A 221 -6.56 2.20 -5.61
C ILE A 221 -8.00 2.61 -5.29
N GLY A 222 -8.94 1.66 -5.29
CA GLY A 222 -10.34 1.87 -4.91
C GLY A 222 -10.59 1.95 -3.39
N TYR A 223 -9.59 1.65 -2.56
CA TYR A 223 -9.73 1.62 -1.10
C TYR A 223 -10.14 2.96 -0.46
N PRO A 224 -9.54 4.11 -0.84
CA PRO A 224 -10.00 5.44 -0.41
C PRO A 224 -11.49 5.65 -0.61
N LEU A 225 -12.01 5.32 -1.80
CA LEU A 225 -13.43 5.51 -2.10
C LEU A 225 -14.32 4.61 -1.23
N GLY A 226 -13.92 3.35 -1.03
CA GLY A 226 -14.63 2.42 -0.15
C GLY A 226 -14.63 2.81 1.33
N LYS A 227 -13.66 3.63 1.76
CA LYS A 227 -13.61 4.18 3.13
C LYS A 227 -14.22 5.56 3.27
N MET A 228 -14.27 6.36 2.20
CA MET A 228 -14.56 7.78 2.26
C MET A 228 -15.85 8.09 3.01
N THR A 229 -16.95 7.43 2.65
CA THR A 229 -18.23 7.60 3.34
C THR A 229 -18.11 7.34 4.84
N THR A 230 -17.59 6.18 5.24
CA THR A 230 -17.53 5.82 6.67
C THR A 230 -16.57 6.72 7.43
N ALA A 231 -15.40 6.96 6.85
CA ALA A 231 -14.30 7.64 7.51
C ALA A 231 -14.60 9.13 7.73
N VAL A 232 -15.13 9.82 6.72
CA VAL A 232 -15.46 11.24 6.87
C VAL A 232 -16.69 11.42 7.73
N ASN A 233 -17.79 10.66 7.54
CA ASN A 233 -18.96 10.77 8.42
C ASN A 233 -18.57 10.51 9.87
N TYR A 234 -17.77 9.48 10.13
CA TYR A 234 -17.27 9.21 11.47
C TYR A 234 -16.39 10.34 12.02
N SER A 235 -15.37 10.76 11.28
CA SER A 235 -14.35 11.69 11.79
C SER A 235 -14.88 13.11 11.92
N LEU A 236 -15.57 13.61 10.88
CA LEU A 236 -16.09 14.96 10.85
C LEU A 236 -17.20 15.15 11.88
N VAL A 237 -18.19 14.25 11.91
CA VAL A 237 -19.33 14.39 12.80
C VAL A 237 -18.90 14.27 14.25
N ASN A 238 -18.07 13.28 14.60
CA ASN A 238 -17.61 13.17 15.99
C ASN A 238 -16.79 14.38 16.45
N GLN A 239 -16.08 15.05 15.54
CA GLN A 239 -15.35 16.27 15.87
C GLN A 239 -16.28 17.45 16.05
N LEU A 240 -17.31 17.58 15.22
CA LEU A 240 -18.36 18.58 15.42
C LEU A 240 -19.10 18.34 16.75
N LEU A 241 -19.49 17.10 17.04
CA LEU A 241 -20.12 16.72 18.30
C LEU A 241 -19.23 17.03 19.51
N LYS A 242 -17.91 16.86 19.39
CA LYS A 242 -16.95 17.19 20.45
C LYS A 242 -16.76 18.71 20.61
N CYS A 243 -16.74 19.47 19.52
CA CYS A 243 -16.53 20.93 19.53
C CYS A 243 -17.77 21.71 19.98
N TYR A 244 -18.97 21.17 19.75
CA TYR A 244 -20.24 21.83 20.04
C TYR A 244 -21.12 21.03 21.01
N PRO A 245 -20.60 20.60 22.19
CA PRO A 245 -21.31 19.66 23.07
C PRO A 245 -22.59 20.25 23.71
N THR A 246 -22.78 21.56 23.63
CA THR A 246 -23.90 22.29 24.24
C THR A 246 -25.01 22.65 23.27
N LEU A 247 -24.85 22.36 21.97
CA LEU A 247 -25.85 22.65 20.94
C LEU A 247 -26.66 21.38 20.66
N ASP A 248 -27.94 21.52 20.32
CA ASP A 248 -28.66 20.41 19.69
C ASP A 248 -28.27 20.40 18.21
N LEU A 249 -27.73 19.28 17.73
CA LEU A 249 -27.21 19.16 16.37
C LEU A 249 -28.07 18.19 15.57
N GLU A 250 -28.42 18.57 14.34
CA GLU A 250 -29.02 17.70 13.35
C GLU A 250 -28.04 17.51 12.20
N PHE A 251 -27.73 16.27 11.87
CA PHE A 251 -26.80 15.92 10.81
C PHE A 251 -27.43 14.96 9.82
N LEU A 252 -27.23 15.22 8.53
CA LEU A 252 -27.57 14.31 7.45
C LEU A 252 -26.30 13.62 6.96
N PRO A 253 -26.12 12.31 7.22
CA PRO A 253 -24.96 11.58 6.73
C PRO A 253 -24.90 11.62 5.22
N PHE A 254 -23.72 11.92 4.69
CA PHE A 254 -23.51 11.91 3.25
C PHE A 254 -23.13 10.49 2.80
N GLU A 255 -23.51 10.12 1.58
CA GLU A 255 -23.18 8.82 0.98
C GLU A 255 -22.48 9.08 -0.35
N ILE A 256 -21.36 8.38 -0.59
CA ILE A 256 -20.66 8.42 -1.87
C ILE A 256 -20.88 7.11 -2.60
N SER A 257 -21.16 7.22 -3.90
CA SER A 257 -21.38 6.10 -4.78
C SER A 257 -20.97 6.37 -6.22
N LEU A 258 -20.95 5.30 -7.02
CA LEU A 258 -20.79 5.42 -8.47
C LEU A 258 -22.06 5.98 -9.12
N SER A 259 -21.87 6.85 -10.10
CA SER A 259 -22.93 7.25 -11.03
C SER A 259 -23.08 6.18 -12.11
N TRP A 260 -24.32 5.74 -12.36
CA TRP A 260 -24.66 4.81 -13.44
C TRP A 260 -25.18 5.51 -14.70
N LYS A 261 -25.07 6.84 -14.76
CA LYS A 261 -25.49 7.62 -15.93
C LYS A 261 -24.47 7.60 -17.08
N GLY A 262 -23.28 7.06 -16.85
CA GLY A 262 -22.24 6.90 -17.87
C GLY A 262 -22.04 5.42 -18.22
N ASN A 263 -20.82 5.09 -18.66
CA ASN A 263 -20.50 3.79 -19.24
C ASN A 263 -20.10 2.72 -18.20
N GLN A 264 -20.39 2.94 -16.90
CA GLN A 264 -19.97 2.05 -15.81
C GLN A 264 -20.51 0.62 -15.97
N GLU A 265 -21.77 0.49 -16.43
CA GLU A 265 -22.36 -0.84 -16.67
C GLU A 265 -21.68 -1.58 -17.82
N GLU A 266 -21.20 -0.87 -18.84
CA GLU A 266 -20.48 -1.48 -19.95
C GLU A 266 -19.08 -1.94 -19.54
N TYR A 267 -18.37 -1.16 -18.72
CA TYR A 267 -17.09 -1.59 -18.14
C TYR A 267 -17.28 -2.79 -17.21
N LEU A 268 -18.35 -2.83 -16.41
CA LEU A 268 -18.69 -4.02 -15.65
C LEU A 268 -18.88 -5.23 -16.56
N GLY A 269 -19.59 -5.07 -17.68
CA GLY A 269 -19.77 -6.12 -18.68
C GLY A 269 -18.45 -6.72 -19.16
N ILE A 270 -17.40 -5.89 -19.34
CA ILE A 270 -16.05 -6.34 -19.72
C ILE A 270 -15.40 -7.17 -18.59
N ILE A 271 -15.52 -6.74 -17.34
CA ILE A 271 -14.96 -7.46 -16.18
C ILE A 271 -15.72 -8.78 -15.96
N GLU A 272 -17.04 -8.76 -16.10
CA GLU A 272 -17.93 -9.88 -15.84
C GLU A 272 -17.86 -10.99 -16.91
N ASP A 273 -17.34 -10.67 -18.09
CA ASP A 273 -17.27 -11.60 -19.20
C ASP A 273 -16.46 -12.86 -18.85
N GLY A 274 -17.03 -14.02 -19.17
CA GLY A 274 -16.45 -15.33 -18.84
C GLY A 274 -16.52 -15.73 -17.35
N LEU A 275 -16.99 -14.88 -16.45
CA LEU A 275 -17.06 -15.20 -15.00
C LEU A 275 -18.34 -15.96 -14.62
N SER A 276 -18.26 -16.74 -13.53
CA SER A 276 -19.41 -17.45 -12.95
C SER A 276 -20.52 -16.50 -12.50
N LYS A 277 -21.72 -17.05 -12.30
CA LYS A 277 -22.87 -16.26 -11.81
C LYS A 277 -22.60 -15.70 -10.43
N GLU A 278 -21.91 -16.47 -9.58
CA GLU A 278 -21.54 -16.13 -8.22
C GLU A 278 -20.54 -14.97 -8.20
N ALA A 279 -19.49 -15.03 -9.02
CA ALA A 279 -18.51 -13.95 -9.15
C ALA A 279 -19.16 -12.65 -9.65
N ARG A 280 -19.99 -12.73 -10.70
CA ARG A 280 -20.73 -11.56 -11.22
C ARG A 280 -21.64 -10.93 -10.18
N ALA A 281 -22.35 -11.74 -9.39
CA ALA A 281 -23.20 -11.22 -8.32
C ALA A 281 -22.39 -10.48 -7.23
N LEU A 282 -21.20 -10.97 -6.88
CA LEU A 282 -20.30 -10.30 -5.94
C LEU A 282 -19.74 -9.00 -6.52
N ILE A 283 -19.34 -8.99 -7.78
CA ILE A 283 -18.87 -7.79 -8.49
C ILE A 283 -19.94 -6.70 -8.49
N ARG A 284 -21.16 -7.01 -8.94
CA ARG A 284 -22.28 -6.04 -8.94
C ARG A 284 -22.62 -5.55 -7.55
N LYS A 285 -22.57 -6.43 -6.55
CA LYS A 285 -22.75 -6.03 -5.14
C LYS A 285 -21.64 -5.09 -4.68
N GLY A 286 -20.39 -5.35 -5.08
CA GLY A 286 -19.21 -4.58 -4.73
C GLY A 286 -19.25 -3.14 -5.26
N VAL A 287 -20.03 -2.84 -6.27
CA VAL A 287 -20.20 -1.47 -6.79
C VAL A 287 -21.53 -0.83 -6.38
N GLY A 288 -22.31 -1.52 -5.53
CA GLY A 288 -23.63 -1.05 -5.11
C GLY A 288 -24.67 -1.00 -6.22
N PHE A 289 -24.52 -1.81 -7.28
CA PHE A 289 -25.45 -1.82 -8.42
C PHE A 289 -26.91 -2.05 -7.94
N ASN A 290 -27.85 -1.24 -8.44
CA ASN A 290 -29.27 -1.26 -8.05
C ASN A 290 -29.60 -1.00 -6.56
N GLN A 291 -28.69 -0.39 -5.80
CA GLN A 291 -28.95 -0.06 -4.38
C GLN A 291 -29.36 1.40 -4.15
N PHE A 292 -29.30 2.26 -5.18
CA PHE A 292 -29.45 3.72 -5.04
C PHE A 292 -30.84 4.21 -4.67
N ASP A 293 -31.88 3.62 -5.25
CA ASP A 293 -33.27 3.99 -4.94
C ASP A 293 -33.66 3.66 -3.48
N ARG A 294 -32.76 3.04 -2.72
CA ARG A 294 -32.97 2.60 -1.33
C ARG A 294 -32.15 3.37 -0.29
N ILE A 295 -31.31 4.32 -0.70
CA ILE A 295 -30.52 5.12 0.24
C ILE A 295 -31.41 6.22 0.83
N SER A 296 -32.25 5.86 1.79
CA SER A 296 -32.97 6.84 2.60
C SER A 296 -32.02 7.40 3.65
N GLN A 297 -31.51 8.61 3.42
CA GLN A 297 -30.78 9.36 4.44
C GLN A 297 -31.80 9.97 5.39
N LYS A 298 -31.90 9.43 6.61
CA LYS A 298 -32.67 10.06 7.68
C LYS A 298 -31.75 10.99 8.46
N PRO A 299 -32.19 12.22 8.77
CA PRO A 299 -31.46 13.08 9.68
C PRO A 299 -31.25 12.38 11.02
N GLN A 300 -30.08 12.62 11.62
CA GLN A 300 -29.72 12.15 12.94
C GLN A 300 -29.63 13.33 13.89
N VAL A 301 -30.39 13.26 14.98
CA VAL A 301 -30.48 14.32 15.97
C VAL A 301 -29.67 13.95 17.20
N TYR A 302 -28.79 14.86 17.62
CA TYR A 302 -27.95 14.76 18.80
C TYR A 302 -28.37 15.88 19.75
N LEU A 303 -29.05 15.50 20.82
CA LEU A 303 -29.45 16.44 21.86
C LEU A 303 -28.26 16.71 22.78
N ARG A 304 -28.18 17.93 23.30
CA ARG A 304 -27.22 18.34 24.32
C ARG A 304 -27.34 17.45 25.56
N GLY A 305 -26.21 17.07 26.12
CA GLY A 305 -26.12 16.26 27.35
C GLY A 305 -25.16 16.87 28.36
N GLU A 306 -25.30 16.51 29.64
CA GLU A 306 -24.40 16.99 30.71
C GLU A 306 -22.94 16.54 30.49
N GLU A 307 -22.74 15.39 29.85
CA GLU A 307 -21.43 14.83 29.48
C GLU A 307 -21.04 15.12 28.01
N GLY A 308 -21.81 15.96 27.31
CA GLY A 308 -21.71 16.20 25.86
C GLY A 308 -22.50 15.19 25.03
N HIS A 309 -22.18 15.11 23.73
CA HIS A 309 -22.86 14.18 22.81
C HIS A 309 -22.23 12.78 22.82
N PRO A 310 -23.03 11.72 22.61
CA PRO A 310 -22.51 10.37 22.44
C PRO A 310 -21.69 10.24 21.15
N GLU A 311 -20.79 9.27 21.12
CA GLU A 311 -20.01 8.96 19.92
C GLU A 311 -20.90 8.46 18.78
N PHE A 312 -20.80 9.12 17.63
CA PHE A 312 -21.46 8.73 16.41
C PHE A 312 -20.77 7.53 15.75
N ASN A 313 -21.57 6.52 15.43
CA ASN A 313 -21.13 5.34 14.70
C ASN A 313 -21.87 5.27 13.36
N TYR A 314 -21.19 5.65 12.27
CA TYR A 314 -21.74 5.50 10.94
C TYR A 314 -21.48 4.12 10.36
N LYS A 315 -22.51 3.52 9.76
CA LYS A 315 -22.38 2.33 8.93
C LYS A 315 -23.05 2.62 7.60
N SER A 316 -22.25 2.80 6.56
CA SER A 316 -22.79 2.99 5.21
C SER A 316 -23.61 1.77 4.80
N THR A 317 -24.71 2.05 4.10
CA THR A 317 -25.53 1.02 3.46
C THR A 317 -24.88 0.51 2.18
N VAL A 318 -23.98 1.30 1.59
CA VAL A 318 -23.22 0.99 0.38
C VAL A 318 -21.80 0.61 0.78
N ASN A 319 -21.47 -0.67 0.65
CA ASN A 319 -20.10 -1.14 0.88
C ASN A 319 -19.40 -1.33 -0.46
N LEU A 320 -18.74 -0.28 -0.94
CA LEU A 320 -17.95 -0.35 -2.17
C LEU A 320 -16.72 -1.25 -1.96
N ASP A 321 -16.60 -2.27 -2.80
CA ASP A 321 -15.48 -3.20 -2.83
C ASP A 321 -14.30 -2.56 -3.57
N HIS A 322 -13.17 -2.40 -2.88
CA HIS A 322 -12.03 -1.69 -3.44
C HIS A 322 -11.45 -2.38 -4.67
N GLY A 323 -11.43 -3.72 -4.73
CA GLY A 323 -10.95 -4.45 -5.90
C GLY A 323 -11.80 -4.14 -7.12
N VAL A 324 -13.13 -4.16 -6.99
CA VAL A 324 -14.01 -3.84 -8.13
C VAL A 324 -13.89 -2.38 -8.56
N ILE A 325 -13.79 -1.45 -7.60
CA ILE A 325 -13.57 -0.03 -7.91
C ILE A 325 -12.23 0.17 -8.63
N SER A 326 -11.15 -0.45 -8.15
CA SER A 326 -9.84 -0.40 -8.79
C SER A 326 -9.88 -0.92 -10.23
N ALA A 327 -10.58 -2.03 -10.47
CA ALA A 327 -10.74 -2.61 -11.80
C ALA A 327 -11.51 -1.67 -12.76
N LEU A 328 -12.57 -1.01 -12.26
CA LEU A 328 -13.30 -0.01 -13.05
C LEU A 328 -12.44 1.22 -13.34
N SER A 329 -11.66 1.70 -12.37
CA SER A 329 -10.73 2.81 -12.56
C SER A 329 -9.66 2.48 -13.60
N LEU A 330 -9.12 1.26 -13.58
CA LEU A 330 -8.19 0.77 -14.60
C LEU A 330 -8.80 0.85 -16.01
N LEU A 331 -9.97 0.23 -16.23
CA LEU A 331 -10.58 0.22 -17.56
C LEU A 331 -10.93 1.64 -18.04
N ASN A 332 -11.49 2.46 -17.16
CA ASN A 332 -11.82 3.86 -17.49
C ASN A 332 -10.55 4.69 -17.81
N GLY A 333 -9.43 4.38 -17.16
CA GLY A 333 -8.14 4.99 -17.46
C GLY A 333 -7.52 4.58 -18.79
N LEU A 334 -8.01 3.52 -19.44
CA LEU A 334 -7.49 3.03 -20.73
C LEU A 334 -8.20 3.70 -21.92
N GLY A 335 -9.52 3.84 -21.85
CA GLY A 335 -10.33 4.35 -22.96
C GLY A 335 -11.81 4.00 -22.76
N THR A 336 -12.59 4.17 -23.82
CA THR A 336 -14.02 3.83 -23.83
C THR A 336 -14.24 2.30 -23.85
N PRO A 337 -15.43 1.79 -23.44
CA PRO A 337 -15.70 0.35 -23.48
C PRO A 337 -15.59 -0.25 -24.89
N ASP A 338 -15.99 0.49 -25.91
CA ASP A 338 -15.92 0.04 -27.31
C ASP A 338 -14.48 -0.06 -27.81
N GLU A 339 -13.62 0.90 -27.47
CA GLU A 339 -12.18 0.84 -27.78
C GLU A 339 -11.52 -0.37 -27.10
N ILE A 340 -11.88 -0.63 -25.83
CA ILE A 340 -11.32 -1.72 -25.05
C ILE A 340 -11.73 -3.08 -25.59
N LYS A 341 -13.00 -3.27 -25.94
CA LYS A 341 -13.52 -4.56 -26.43
C LYS A 341 -12.99 -4.94 -27.81
N ASN A 342 -12.72 -3.95 -28.66
CA ASN A 342 -12.41 -4.17 -30.06
C ASN A 342 -10.90 -4.05 -30.40
N ASN A 343 -10.03 -3.90 -29.40
CA ASN A 343 -8.58 -3.84 -29.60
C ASN A 343 -7.88 -4.93 -28.76
N GLU A 344 -7.23 -5.86 -29.46
CA GLU A 344 -6.48 -6.99 -28.88
C GLU A 344 -5.35 -6.53 -27.93
N GLU A 345 -4.80 -5.33 -28.12
CA GLU A 345 -3.79 -4.76 -27.22
C GLU A 345 -4.30 -4.58 -25.77
N TYR A 346 -5.62 -4.52 -25.57
CA TYR A 346 -6.22 -4.40 -24.23
C TYR A 346 -6.52 -5.72 -23.55
N GLU A 347 -6.33 -6.87 -24.20
CA GLU A 347 -6.66 -8.18 -23.63
C GLU A 347 -5.95 -8.41 -22.27
N GLY A 348 -4.65 -8.12 -22.20
CA GLY A 348 -3.89 -8.23 -20.95
C GLY A 348 -4.36 -7.29 -19.84
N TYR A 349 -4.85 -6.10 -20.20
CA TYR A 349 -5.45 -5.17 -19.25
C TYR A 349 -6.82 -5.63 -18.77
N ILE A 350 -7.63 -6.26 -19.63
CA ILE A 350 -8.91 -6.86 -19.25
C ILE A 350 -8.68 -8.00 -18.25
N LEU A 351 -7.70 -8.87 -18.50
CA LEU A 351 -7.32 -9.93 -17.56
C LEU A 351 -6.81 -9.35 -16.23
N THR A 352 -6.05 -8.26 -16.29
CA THR A 352 -5.62 -7.51 -15.09
C THR A 352 -6.81 -6.96 -14.31
N ALA A 353 -7.78 -6.32 -14.98
CA ALA A 353 -8.99 -5.81 -14.35
C ALA A 353 -9.81 -6.93 -13.69
N LYS A 354 -9.93 -8.10 -14.33
CA LYS A 354 -10.59 -9.27 -13.75
C LYS A 354 -9.87 -9.76 -12.50
N ALA A 355 -8.54 -9.89 -12.55
CA ALA A 355 -7.74 -10.28 -11.39
C ALA A 355 -7.92 -9.33 -10.21
N ILE A 356 -7.86 -8.02 -10.47
CA ILE A 356 -8.09 -6.98 -9.47
C ILE A 356 -9.53 -7.02 -8.92
N ALA A 357 -10.55 -7.18 -9.75
CA ALA A 357 -11.94 -7.22 -9.28
C ALA A 357 -12.21 -8.41 -8.35
N LEU A 358 -11.53 -9.53 -8.58
CA LEU A 358 -11.75 -10.79 -7.86
C LEU A 358 -10.97 -10.89 -6.54
N HIS A 359 -9.87 -10.15 -6.37
CA HIS A 359 -8.89 -10.45 -5.32
C HIS A 359 -9.42 -10.27 -3.88
N ASN A 360 -10.38 -9.37 -3.66
CA ASN A 360 -10.84 -9.04 -2.32
C ASN A 360 -12.00 -9.93 -1.81
N PHE A 361 -12.67 -10.70 -2.66
CA PHE A 361 -13.83 -11.47 -2.19
C PHE A 361 -13.44 -12.64 -1.28
N LYS A 362 -14.19 -12.80 -0.19
CA LYS A 362 -13.96 -13.85 0.83
C LYS A 362 -14.66 -15.17 0.52
N ALA A 363 -15.46 -15.23 -0.55
CA ALA A 363 -16.10 -16.46 -0.99
C ALA A 363 -15.04 -17.46 -1.51
N HIS A 364 -15.40 -18.73 -1.64
CA HIS A 364 -14.59 -19.66 -2.43
C HIS A 364 -15.17 -19.68 -3.84
N LEU A 365 -14.44 -19.12 -4.79
CA LEU A 365 -14.86 -18.96 -6.17
C LEU A 365 -14.07 -19.93 -7.05
N LYS A 366 -14.70 -20.44 -8.12
CA LYS A 366 -14.01 -21.28 -9.12
C LYS A 366 -12.92 -20.49 -9.86
N GLU A 367 -13.07 -19.18 -9.85
CA GLU A 367 -12.12 -18.20 -10.37
C GLU A 367 -10.81 -18.15 -9.57
N TYR A 368 -10.73 -18.84 -8.43
CA TYR A 368 -9.51 -18.90 -7.62
C TYR A 368 -8.65 -20.13 -7.90
N THR A 369 -8.94 -20.85 -8.98
CA THR A 369 -8.05 -21.90 -9.50
C THR A 369 -6.99 -21.28 -10.41
N PHE A 370 -5.72 -21.57 -10.14
CA PHE A 370 -4.57 -21.06 -10.93
C PHE A 370 -4.70 -21.38 -12.42
N ASP A 371 -5.16 -22.59 -12.77
CA ASP A 371 -5.31 -23.01 -14.18
C ASP A 371 -6.36 -22.17 -14.94
N ASN A 372 -7.33 -21.56 -14.25
CA ASN A 372 -8.42 -20.80 -14.89
C ASN A 372 -8.15 -19.29 -14.90
N HIS A 373 -7.67 -18.74 -13.77
CA HIS A 373 -7.38 -17.32 -13.62
C HIS A 373 -6.05 -17.12 -12.90
N PRO A 374 -4.92 -17.43 -13.55
CA PRO A 374 -3.61 -17.45 -12.92
C PRO A 374 -3.22 -16.08 -12.33
N LEU A 375 -3.59 -14.98 -12.99
CA LEU A 375 -3.32 -13.63 -12.49
C LEU A 375 -4.10 -13.30 -11.21
N ALA A 376 -5.36 -13.72 -11.11
CA ALA A 376 -6.18 -13.51 -9.91
C ALA A 376 -5.63 -14.31 -8.72
N PHE A 377 -5.34 -15.60 -8.94
CA PHE A 377 -4.68 -16.46 -7.96
C PHE A 377 -3.37 -15.83 -7.47
N PHE A 378 -2.53 -15.39 -8.41
CA PHE A 378 -1.20 -14.88 -8.12
C PHE A 378 -1.24 -13.55 -7.36
N LEU A 379 -2.13 -12.63 -7.74
CA LEU A 379 -2.37 -11.39 -7.00
C LEU A 379 -2.80 -11.68 -5.56
N MET A 380 -3.79 -12.54 -5.37
CA MET A 380 -4.28 -12.89 -4.02
C MET A 380 -3.21 -13.55 -3.15
N LEU A 381 -2.42 -14.45 -3.74
CA LEU A 381 -1.31 -15.09 -3.04
C LEU A 381 -0.28 -14.05 -2.57
N ILE A 382 0.13 -13.14 -3.46
CA ILE A 382 1.16 -12.15 -3.14
C ILE A 382 0.66 -11.09 -2.16
N ASP A 383 -0.55 -10.57 -2.34
CA ASP A 383 -1.14 -9.61 -1.41
C ASP A 383 -1.19 -10.19 0.01
N GLU A 384 -1.62 -11.46 0.15
CA GLU A 384 -1.66 -12.14 1.43
C GLU A 384 -0.27 -12.50 1.99
N LEU A 385 0.73 -12.74 1.15
CA LEU A 385 2.12 -12.98 1.59
C LEU A 385 2.84 -11.69 2.01
N GLN A 386 2.46 -10.55 1.45
CA GLN A 386 3.07 -9.26 1.71
C GLN A 386 2.69 -8.76 3.13
N GLU A 387 3.35 -9.28 4.16
CA GLU A 387 3.14 -8.88 5.57
C GLU A 387 4.30 -8.08 6.18
N TRP A 388 5.49 -8.12 5.57
CA TRP A 388 6.63 -7.37 6.10
C TRP A 388 6.46 -5.86 5.88
N GLY A 389 7.14 -5.05 6.70
CA GLY A 389 7.11 -3.58 6.53
C GLY A 389 5.79 -2.93 6.94
N ARG A 390 4.75 -3.70 7.31
CA ARG A 390 3.44 -3.17 7.68
C ARG A 390 3.51 -2.33 8.97
N PRO A 391 3.11 -1.05 8.93
CA PRO A 391 3.10 -0.21 10.12
C PRO A 391 1.92 -0.55 11.03
N ILE A 392 2.16 -0.48 12.35
CA ILE A 392 1.11 -0.56 13.36
C ILE A 392 0.76 0.86 13.79
N PRO A 393 -0.44 1.39 13.50
CA PRO A 393 -0.82 2.68 14.06
C PRO A 393 -0.89 2.54 15.57
N ILE A 394 -0.18 3.43 16.25
CA ILE A 394 -0.36 3.65 17.67
C ILE A 394 -1.25 4.86 17.75
N GLN A 395 -2.44 4.74 18.33
CA GLN A 395 -3.27 5.91 18.54
C GLN A 395 -2.60 6.77 19.60
N VAL A 396 -1.96 7.86 19.17
CA VAL A 396 -1.38 8.85 20.07
C VAL A 396 -2.25 10.11 19.95
N ARG A 397 -3.11 10.32 20.98
CA ARG A 397 -3.94 11.51 21.30
C ARG A 397 -5.44 11.48 20.96
N ASP A 398 -6.16 12.35 21.68
CA ASP A 398 -7.61 12.40 21.93
C ASP A 398 -8.47 13.02 20.81
N THR A 399 -7.99 13.13 19.58
CA THR A 399 -8.76 13.79 18.49
C THR A 399 -8.82 12.91 17.23
N TYR A 400 -9.90 13.05 16.47
CA TYR A 400 -10.17 12.22 15.29
C TYR A 400 -9.33 12.61 14.06
N PHE A 401 -8.60 13.74 14.09
CA PHE A 401 -7.78 14.23 12.97
C PHE A 401 -6.27 14.24 13.23
N THR A 402 -5.82 13.96 14.47
CA THR A 402 -4.38 13.90 14.79
C THR A 402 -4.04 12.55 15.42
N THR A 403 -3.69 11.58 14.57
CA THR A 403 -3.15 10.30 15.01
C THR A 403 -1.65 10.28 14.72
N GLU A 404 -0.79 10.30 15.74
CA GLU A 404 0.66 10.08 15.51
C GLU A 404 0.89 8.60 15.17
N ILE A 405 1.15 8.28 13.91
CA ILE A 405 1.41 6.89 13.50
C ILE A 405 2.88 6.56 13.78
N LYS A 406 3.11 5.63 14.69
CA LYS A 406 4.45 5.06 14.93
C LYS A 406 4.62 3.81 14.09
N LYS A 407 5.48 3.86 13.06
CA LYS A 407 5.82 2.66 12.27
C LYS A 407 6.56 1.65 13.16
N VAL A 408 5.84 0.63 13.63
CA VAL A 408 6.41 -0.59 14.21
C VAL A 408 5.96 -1.76 13.35
N THR A 409 6.88 -2.62 12.97
CA THR A 409 6.65 -3.77 12.09
C THR A 409 6.57 -5.07 12.89
N LEU A 410 5.55 -5.88 12.62
CA LEU A 410 5.40 -7.18 13.26
C LEU A 410 6.32 -8.23 12.64
N VAL A 411 6.43 -8.18 11.31
CA VAL A 411 7.31 -8.97 10.46
C VAL A 411 8.26 -7.99 9.77
N ASP A 412 9.56 -8.18 9.94
CA ASP A 412 10.59 -7.34 9.32
C ASP A 412 11.09 -7.90 7.98
N ASP A 413 11.07 -9.22 7.88
CA ASP A 413 11.57 -10.01 6.76
C ASP A 413 10.74 -11.29 6.61
N ILE A 414 10.74 -11.84 5.40
CA ILE A 414 10.26 -13.19 5.11
C ILE A 414 11.37 -13.95 4.38
N LEU A 415 11.46 -15.26 4.65
CA LEU A 415 12.39 -16.15 3.97
C LEU A 415 11.61 -16.98 2.95
N LEU A 416 12.04 -16.95 1.70
CA LEU A 416 11.47 -17.76 0.61
C LEU A 416 12.46 -18.85 0.20
N ASN A 417 11.99 -20.09 0.19
CA ASN A 417 12.66 -21.21 -0.46
C ASN A 417 12.07 -21.43 -1.86
N LEU A 418 12.89 -21.14 -2.88
CA LEU A 418 12.49 -21.17 -4.29
C LEU A 418 12.24 -22.59 -4.82
N ASP A 419 12.90 -23.61 -4.28
CA ASP A 419 12.78 -24.98 -4.82
C ASP A 419 11.42 -25.62 -4.45
N GLU A 420 10.86 -25.30 -3.28
CA GLU A 420 9.62 -25.91 -2.76
C GLU A 420 8.44 -24.94 -2.69
N PHE A 421 8.61 -23.72 -3.22
CA PHE A 421 7.68 -22.60 -3.05
C PHE A 421 7.18 -22.48 -1.60
N SER A 422 8.15 -22.49 -0.67
CA SER A 422 7.89 -22.47 0.77
C SER A 422 8.27 -21.12 1.38
N TRP A 423 7.34 -20.54 2.11
CA TRP A 423 7.49 -19.25 2.80
C TRP A 423 7.67 -19.49 4.28
N LEU A 424 8.60 -18.76 4.89
CA LEU A 424 8.76 -18.70 6.33
C LEU A 424 8.62 -17.25 6.82
N MET A 425 7.57 -17.02 7.60
CA MET A 425 7.21 -15.72 8.15
C MET A 425 7.41 -15.74 9.67
N GLN A 426 8.32 -14.91 10.17
CA GLN A 426 8.73 -14.94 11.58
C GLN A 426 8.33 -13.67 12.34
N PHE A 427 7.52 -13.85 13.38
CA PHE A 427 6.92 -12.80 14.20
C PHE A 427 7.79 -12.55 15.45
N LYS A 428 8.86 -11.76 15.26
CA LYS A 428 9.94 -11.54 16.26
C LYS A 428 9.69 -10.33 17.18
N ASN A 429 8.92 -9.34 16.75
CA ASN A 429 8.84 -8.05 17.43
C ASN A 429 7.88 -8.06 18.63
N LYS A 430 8.44 -8.24 19.85
CA LYS A 430 7.64 -8.25 21.09
C LYS A 430 6.83 -6.95 21.29
N LYS A 431 7.45 -5.79 21.06
CA LYS A 431 6.78 -4.50 21.27
C LYS A 431 5.57 -4.35 20.35
N ALA A 432 5.71 -4.71 19.07
CA ALA A 432 4.62 -4.77 18.11
C ALA A 432 3.49 -5.67 18.62
N LYS A 433 3.83 -6.92 19.00
CA LYS A 433 2.86 -7.89 19.50
C LYS A 433 2.08 -7.37 20.70
N ASP A 434 2.77 -6.79 21.68
CA ASP A 434 2.15 -6.23 22.88
C ASP A 434 1.20 -5.07 22.51
N LEU A 435 1.62 -4.15 21.63
CA LEU A 435 0.80 -3.02 21.17
C LEU A 435 -0.44 -3.45 20.42
N MET A 436 -0.35 -4.50 19.61
CA MET A 436 -1.46 -5.00 18.81
C MET A 436 -2.36 -5.97 19.58
N LYS A 437 -2.00 -6.37 20.81
CA LYS A 437 -2.58 -7.56 21.47
C LYS A 437 -2.57 -8.76 20.53
N PHE A 438 -1.45 -8.96 19.83
CA PHE A 438 -1.33 -9.95 18.76
C PHE A 438 -1.63 -11.36 19.27
N ASN A 439 -2.56 -12.03 18.60
CA ASN A 439 -2.92 -13.41 18.87
C ASN A 439 -2.51 -14.26 17.66
N PHE A 440 -1.40 -15.01 17.82
CA PHE A 440 -0.85 -15.82 16.75
C PHE A 440 -1.85 -16.85 16.21
N ASN A 441 -2.60 -17.54 17.09
CA ASN A 441 -3.56 -18.55 16.66
C ASN A 441 -4.72 -17.95 15.86
N SER A 442 -5.21 -16.78 16.26
CA SER A 442 -6.25 -16.06 15.50
C SER A 442 -5.72 -15.64 14.13
N PHE A 443 -4.52 -15.06 14.10
CA PHE A 443 -3.88 -14.63 12.85
C PHE A 443 -3.63 -15.81 11.89
N SER A 444 -3.10 -16.93 12.39
CA SER A 444 -2.86 -18.13 11.59
C SER A 444 -4.14 -18.70 11.01
N LYS A 445 -5.24 -18.72 11.78
CA LYS A 445 -6.57 -19.16 11.28
C LYS A 445 -7.14 -18.22 10.22
N GLU A 446 -6.94 -16.90 10.38
CA GLU A 446 -7.34 -15.93 9.36
C GLU A 446 -6.55 -16.14 8.07
N LYS A 447 -5.24 -16.38 8.15
CA LYS A 447 -4.40 -16.71 6.99
C LYS A 447 -4.81 -18.03 6.34
N GLU A 448 -5.04 -19.08 7.13
CA GLU A 448 -5.53 -20.36 6.64
C GLU A 448 -6.85 -20.20 5.88
N LYS A 449 -7.78 -19.39 6.41
CA LYS A 449 -9.03 -19.07 5.72
C LYS A 449 -8.80 -18.27 4.44
N SER A 450 -7.90 -17.29 4.46
CA SER A 450 -7.58 -16.48 3.28
C SER A 450 -6.97 -17.33 2.16
N PHE A 451 -5.99 -18.17 2.49
CA PHE A 451 -5.29 -19.03 1.53
C PHE A 451 -6.11 -20.26 1.12
N GLY A 452 -6.96 -20.79 1.99
CA GLY A 452 -7.86 -21.90 1.69
C GLY A 452 -8.94 -21.55 0.66
N ARG A 453 -9.04 -20.29 0.23
CA ARG A 453 -9.85 -19.89 -0.93
C ARG A 453 -9.17 -20.21 -2.26
N LEU A 454 -7.84 -20.35 -2.27
CA LEU A 454 -7.04 -20.55 -3.46
C LEU A 454 -6.95 -22.04 -3.80
N ASP A 455 -6.99 -22.33 -5.10
CA ASP A 455 -6.80 -23.66 -5.65
C ASP A 455 -5.66 -23.62 -6.67
N ARG A 456 -4.66 -24.47 -6.51
CA ARG A 456 -3.46 -24.46 -7.37
C ARG A 456 -3.68 -25.15 -8.71
N GLY A 457 -4.82 -25.80 -8.89
CA GLY A 457 -5.08 -26.60 -10.08
C GLY A 457 -4.04 -27.72 -10.23
N LYS A 458 -3.65 -27.99 -11.47
CA LYS A 458 -2.72 -29.07 -11.83
C LYS A 458 -1.27 -28.61 -11.94
N SER A 459 -1.06 -27.30 -12.04
CA SER A 459 0.24 -26.71 -12.35
C SER A 459 1.26 -26.77 -11.19
N PHE A 460 0.80 -26.89 -9.93
CA PHE A 460 1.69 -26.96 -8.76
C PHE A 460 1.30 -28.10 -7.80
N SER A 461 2.29 -28.75 -7.18
CA SER A 461 2.07 -29.89 -6.27
C SER A 461 1.73 -29.48 -4.83
N LYS A 462 2.44 -28.50 -4.26
CA LYS A 462 2.12 -27.86 -2.97
C LYS A 462 2.67 -26.42 -2.88
N THR A 463 1.99 -25.54 -2.15
CA THR A 463 2.55 -24.27 -1.66
C THR A 463 2.52 -24.29 -0.14
N ILE A 464 3.66 -24.10 0.50
CA ILE A 464 3.78 -24.22 1.97
C ILE A 464 4.05 -22.85 2.59
N ILE A 465 3.21 -22.43 3.53
CA ILE A 465 3.39 -21.19 4.27
C ILE A 465 3.58 -21.52 5.75
N ASN A 466 4.79 -21.34 6.23
CA ASN A 466 5.19 -21.55 7.62
C ASN A 466 5.16 -20.24 8.38
N LEU A 467 4.33 -20.19 9.42
CA LEU A 467 4.23 -19.06 10.34
C LEU A 467 4.93 -19.45 11.66
N GLN A 468 5.77 -18.58 12.19
CA GLN A 468 6.47 -18.82 13.46
C GLN A 468 6.41 -17.60 14.37
N GLU A 469 5.91 -17.78 15.59
CA GLU A 469 6.06 -16.79 16.64
C GLU A 469 7.35 -17.01 17.41
N LEU A 470 8.23 -16.00 17.43
CA LEU A 470 9.52 -16.10 18.12
C LEU A 470 9.56 -15.22 19.38
N LYS A 471 10.25 -15.73 20.41
CA LYS A 471 10.68 -14.98 21.58
C LYS A 471 12.19 -14.75 21.50
N MET A 472 12.58 -13.50 21.29
CA MET A 472 13.98 -13.12 21.22
C MET A 472 14.62 -13.11 22.62
N SER A 473 15.70 -13.86 22.81
CA SER A 473 16.50 -13.82 24.05
C SER A 473 17.34 -12.54 24.09
N LYS A 474 17.36 -11.85 25.24
CA LYS A 474 18.22 -10.66 25.46
C LYS A 474 19.71 -10.98 25.28
N ARG A 475 20.14 -12.24 25.46
CA ARG A 475 21.56 -12.63 25.49
C ARG A 475 22.12 -13.11 24.14
N LYS A 476 21.28 -13.50 23.19
CA LYS A 476 21.71 -13.96 21.86
C LYS A 476 20.77 -13.39 20.81
N LYS A 477 21.22 -12.36 20.06
CA LYS A 477 20.43 -11.72 18.99
C LYS A 477 20.03 -12.69 17.87
N SER A 478 20.65 -13.87 17.75
CA SER A 478 20.51 -14.75 16.59
C SER A 478 19.64 -16.01 16.78
N LYS A 479 19.28 -16.41 18.00
CA LYS A 479 18.40 -17.58 18.22
C LYS A 479 17.20 -17.21 19.08
N GLY A 480 16.06 -17.01 18.41
CA GLY A 480 14.75 -16.92 19.07
C GLY A 480 14.23 -18.31 19.44
N GLU A 481 13.52 -18.39 20.56
CA GLU A 481 12.74 -19.57 20.94
C GLU A 481 11.40 -19.54 20.18
N ILE A 482 11.04 -20.63 19.49
CA ILE A 482 9.74 -20.76 18.82
C ILE A 482 8.68 -20.97 19.92
N LEU A 483 7.77 -20.01 20.07
CA LEU A 483 6.65 -20.10 21.00
C LEU A 483 5.47 -20.84 20.38
N ASN A 484 5.14 -20.49 19.15
CA ASN A 484 4.02 -21.04 18.39
C ASN A 484 4.44 -21.22 16.93
N GLN A 485 3.86 -22.19 16.24
CA GLN A 485 4.08 -22.44 14.83
C GLN A 485 2.79 -22.90 14.16
N SER A 486 2.62 -22.56 12.89
CA SER A 486 1.51 -23.01 12.05
C SER A 486 2.02 -23.23 10.64
N THR A 487 1.58 -24.30 9.98
CA THR A 487 1.88 -24.58 8.57
C THR A 487 0.57 -24.60 7.80
N ILE A 488 0.49 -23.78 6.77
CA ILE A 488 -0.64 -23.72 5.85
C ILE A 488 -0.17 -24.37 4.54
N ILE A 489 -0.95 -25.34 4.06
CA ILE A 489 -0.71 -25.99 2.79
C ILE A 489 -1.88 -25.60 1.91
N ILE A 490 -1.58 -24.82 0.87
CA ILE A 490 -2.48 -24.62 -0.27
C ILE A 490 -2.29 -25.83 -1.16
#